data_AF-A0A164TBE7-F1
#
_entry.id   AF-A0A164TBE7-F1
#
_cell.length_a   1.000
_cell.length_b   1.000
_cell.length_c   1.000
_cell.angle_alpha   90.00
_cell.angle_beta   90.00
_cell.angle_gamma   90.00
#
_symmetry.space_group_name_H-M   'P 1'
#
loop_
_entity.id
_entity.type
_entity.pdbx_description
1 polymer ?
#
loop_
_entity_poly.entity_id
_entity_poly.type
_entity_poly.pdbx_seq_one_letter_code
_entity_poly.pdbx_strand_id
1 'polypeptide(L)'
;MGRKWWCEDEFRYSLNPNLRYSPESITTMLDEWTWRVRTLEVCRERCALAEIPIPKQKARTMPRETPQEMEAALFRAREEENRMHLRLHRQSLYDDARMFREARDWFKEQQYLALVTSPDYYSDSAMSSEDE
;
A
#
# COMPACT_ATOMS: atom_id res chain seq x y z
N MET A 1 2.24 9.04 16.31
CA MET A 1 2.83 8.88 14.97
C MET A 1 1.91 7.97 14.17
N GLY A 2 1.32 8.50 13.09
CA GLY A 2 0.32 7.77 12.30
C GLY A 2 0.97 6.84 11.28
N ARG A 3 0.21 5.85 10.78
CA ARG A 3 0.67 4.93 9.72
C ARG A 3 1.00 5.73 8.46
N LYS A 4 2.14 5.45 7.84
CA LYS A 4 2.49 6.05 6.55
C LYS A 4 1.67 5.40 5.46
N TRP A 5 0.87 6.22 4.77
CA TRP A 5 0.19 5.85 3.56
C TRP A 5 1.04 6.33 2.39
N TRP A 6 1.45 5.40 1.53
CA TRP A 6 2.22 5.67 0.32
C TRP A 6 1.32 6.23 -0.79
N CYS A 7 0.05 5.87 -0.79
CA CYS A 7 -0.90 6.31 -1.80
C CYS A 7 -1.41 7.72 -1.48
N GLU A 8 -1.17 8.67 -2.37
CA GLU A 8 -2.00 9.88 -2.43
C GLU A 8 -3.39 9.47 -2.91
N ASP A 9 -4.43 9.75 -2.11
CA ASP A 9 -5.80 9.43 -2.49
C ASP A 9 -6.29 10.47 -3.51
N GLU A 10 -6.37 10.07 -4.79
CA GLU A 10 -7.00 10.88 -5.84
C GLU A 10 -8.52 11.00 -5.65
N PHE A 11 -9.11 10.10 -4.87
CA PHE A 11 -10.54 10.01 -4.60
C PHE A 11 -10.93 10.90 -3.42
N ARG A 12 -11.88 11.81 -3.68
CA ARG A 12 -12.36 12.76 -2.67
C ARG A 12 -13.76 12.38 -2.20
N TYR A 13 -13.87 12.14 -0.91
CA TYR A 13 -15.12 11.87 -0.23
C TYR A 13 -15.65 13.13 0.46
N SER A 14 -16.97 13.21 0.62
CA SER A 14 -17.57 14.28 1.41
C SER A 14 -17.17 14.13 2.88
N LEU A 15 -16.71 15.23 3.49
CA LEU A 15 -16.44 15.28 4.94
C LEU A 15 -17.73 15.37 5.76
N ASN A 16 -18.87 15.64 5.12
CA ASN A 16 -20.15 15.69 5.79
C ASN A 16 -20.66 14.26 6.03
N PRO A 17 -20.84 13.82 7.30
CA PRO A 17 -21.29 12.46 7.60
C PRO A 17 -22.64 12.10 6.97
N ASN A 18 -23.52 13.10 6.77
CA ASN A 18 -24.83 12.89 6.16
C ASN A 18 -24.75 12.60 4.65
N LEU A 19 -23.61 12.88 4.01
CA LEU A 19 -23.37 12.65 2.59
C LEU A 19 -22.45 11.45 2.33
N ARG A 20 -22.07 10.70 3.38
CA ARG A 20 -21.14 9.58 3.28
C ARG A 20 -21.58 8.49 2.29
N TYR A 21 -22.89 8.23 2.23
CA TYR A 21 -23.50 7.27 1.30
C TYR A 21 -24.45 7.96 0.31
N SER A 22 -24.18 9.23 -0.04
CA SER A 22 -24.88 9.87 -1.14
C SER A 22 -24.60 9.12 -2.46
N PRO A 23 -25.48 9.24 -3.47
CA PRO A 23 -25.23 8.65 -4.78
C PRO A 23 -23.86 9.03 -5.37
N GLU A 24 -23.41 10.27 -5.15
CA GLU A 24 -22.08 10.73 -5.59
C GLU A 24 -20.97 9.99 -4.85
N SER A 25 -21.04 9.87 -3.53
CA SER A 25 -20.03 9.17 -2.74
C SER A 25 -19.96 7.68 -3.11
N ILE A 26 -21.10 7.03 -3.33
CA ILE A 26 -21.16 5.63 -3.78
C ILE A 26 -20.53 5.48 -5.18
N THR A 27 -20.78 6.43 -6.07
CA THR A 27 -20.15 6.44 -7.41
C THR A 27 -18.63 6.55 -7.30
N THR A 28 -18.13 7.47 -6.46
CA THR A 28 -16.70 7.60 -6.17
C THR A 28 -16.11 6.31 -5.59
N MET A 29 -16.82 5.61 -4.69
CA MET A 29 -16.37 4.31 -4.16
C MET A 29 -16.24 3.24 -5.26
N LEU A 30 -17.18 3.20 -6.21
CA LEU A 30 -17.14 2.25 -7.33
C LEU A 30 -16.00 2.54 -8.30
N ASP A 31 -15.78 3.82 -8.61
CA ASP A 31 -14.66 4.27 -9.45
C ASP A 31 -13.33 3.94 -8.78
N GLU A 32 -13.21 4.24 -7.49
CA GLU A 32 -12.03 3.88 -6.70
C GLU A 32 -11.80 2.37 -6.72
N TRP A 33 -12.83 1.58 -6.46
CA TRP A 33 -12.70 0.14 -6.44
C TRP A 33 -12.12 -0.38 -7.77
N THR A 34 -12.67 0.11 -8.89
CA THR A 34 -12.22 -0.27 -10.23
C THR A 34 -10.76 0.12 -10.46
N TRP A 35 -10.35 1.30 -10.00
CA TRP A 35 -8.96 1.75 -10.09
C TRP A 35 -8.04 0.89 -9.20
N ARG A 36 -8.40 0.69 -7.94
CA ARG A 36 -7.62 -0.07 -6.94
C ARG A 36 -7.39 -1.51 -7.40
N VAL A 37 -8.39 -2.17 -7.98
CA VAL A 37 -8.23 -3.54 -8.51
C VAL A 37 -7.13 -3.60 -9.59
N ARG A 38 -7.10 -2.63 -10.51
CA ARG A 38 -6.06 -2.54 -11.55
C ARG A 38 -4.69 -2.24 -10.95
N THR A 39 -4.62 -1.29 -10.02
CA THR A 39 -3.36 -0.91 -9.36
C THR A 39 -2.78 -2.06 -8.53
N LEU A 40 -3.64 -2.82 -7.84
CA LEU A 40 -3.24 -4.01 -7.10
C LEU A 40 -2.62 -5.07 -8.03
N GLU A 41 -3.18 -5.31 -9.22
CA GLU A 41 -2.61 -6.25 -10.18
C GLU A 41 -1.19 -5.84 -10.60
N VAL A 42 -1.00 -4.56 -10.95
CA VAL A 42 0.32 -4.01 -11.30
C VAL A 42 1.32 -4.13 -10.14
N CYS A 43 0.90 -3.77 -8.92
CA CYS A 43 1.77 -3.87 -7.75
C CYS A 43 2.19 -5.32 -7.47
N ARG A 44 1.28 -6.27 -7.67
CA ARG A 44 1.56 -7.69 -7.48
C ARG A 44 2.54 -8.24 -8.50
N GLU A 45 2.39 -7.86 -9.77
CA GLU A 45 3.38 -8.23 -10.80
C GLU A 45 4.76 -7.69 -10.46
N ARG A 46 4.84 -6.42 -10.01
CA ARG A 46 6.11 -5.83 -9.57
C ARG A 46 6.71 -6.55 -8.37
N CYS A 47 5.89 -6.92 -7.37
CA CYS A 47 6.36 -7.71 -6.23
C CYS A 47 6.84 -9.10 -6.67
N ALA A 48 6.13 -9.77 -7.58
CA ALA A 48 6.51 -11.09 -8.09
C ALA A 48 7.85 -11.04 -8.85
N LEU A 49 8.04 -10.04 -9.72
CA LEU A 49 9.29 -9.84 -10.46
C LEU A 49 10.49 -9.54 -9.55
N ALA A 50 10.24 -8.90 -8.41
CA ALA A 50 11.26 -8.59 -7.40
C ALA A 50 11.41 -9.69 -6.33
N GLU A 51 10.71 -10.82 -6.46
CA GLU A 51 10.68 -11.91 -5.47
C GLU A 51 10.26 -11.46 -4.06
N ILE A 52 9.43 -10.41 -3.99
CA ILE A 52 8.91 -9.85 -2.73
C ILE A 52 7.62 -10.58 -2.33
N PRO A 53 7.44 -10.92 -1.04
CA PRO A 53 6.20 -11.50 -0.55
C PRO A 53 4.97 -10.63 -0.87
N ILE A 54 3.94 -11.25 -1.44
CA ILE A 54 2.69 -10.58 -1.78
C ILE A 54 1.67 -10.79 -0.64
N PRO A 55 1.01 -9.74 -0.12
CA PRO A 55 -0.04 -9.87 0.89
C PRO A 55 -1.22 -10.76 0.44
N LYS A 56 -1.92 -11.39 1.39
CA LYS A 56 -3.17 -12.11 1.12
C LYS A 56 -4.21 -11.17 0.49
N GLN A 57 -4.93 -11.64 -0.54
CA GLN A 57 -5.92 -10.87 -1.30
C GLN A 57 -7.30 -10.83 -0.61
N LYS A 58 -7.36 -10.41 0.65
CA LYS A 58 -8.63 -10.44 1.41
C LYS A 58 -9.66 -9.48 0.80
N ALA A 59 -9.21 -8.31 0.31
CA ALA A 59 -10.10 -7.32 -0.29
C ALA A 59 -10.93 -7.88 -1.46
N ARG A 60 -10.37 -8.79 -2.27
CA ARG A 60 -11.03 -9.36 -3.45
C ARG A 60 -12.24 -10.22 -3.08
N THR A 61 -12.15 -10.93 -1.96
CA THR A 61 -13.19 -11.86 -1.46
C THR A 61 -14.21 -11.21 -0.52
N MET A 62 -14.01 -9.94 -0.14
CA MET A 62 -14.97 -9.24 0.73
C MET A 62 -16.27 -8.94 -0.01
N PRO A 63 -17.42 -8.97 0.69
CA PRO A 63 -18.70 -8.54 0.14
C PRO A 63 -18.65 -7.03 -0.18
N ARG A 64 -19.48 -6.61 -1.14
CA ARG A 64 -19.53 -5.23 -1.67
C ARG A 64 -20.96 -4.82 -2.08
N GLU A 65 -21.97 -5.48 -1.54
CA GLU A 65 -23.36 -5.30 -1.97
C GLU A 65 -23.97 -4.02 -1.39
N THR A 66 -23.49 -3.63 -0.20
CA THR A 66 -23.87 -2.39 0.48
C THR A 66 -22.74 -1.35 0.46
N PRO A 67 -23.05 -0.04 0.58
CA PRO A 67 -22.02 1.01 0.69
C PRO A 67 -21.03 0.78 1.85
N GLN A 68 -21.51 0.25 2.97
CA GLN A 68 -20.69 -0.08 4.14
C GLN A 68 -19.70 -1.20 3.83
N GLU A 69 -20.16 -2.25 3.15
CA GLU A 69 -19.31 -3.36 2.72
C GLU A 69 -18.30 -2.92 1.67
N MET A 70 -18.71 -2.09 0.71
CA MET A 70 -17.81 -1.49 -0.27
C MET A 70 -16.71 -0.65 0.41
N GLU A 71 -17.08 0.19 1.37
CA GLU A 71 -16.11 0.98 2.13
C GLU A 71 -15.11 0.09 2.89
N ALA A 72 -15.58 -0.98 3.52
CA ALA A 72 -14.71 -1.93 4.21
C ALA A 72 -13.77 -2.67 3.23
N ALA A 73 -14.28 -3.08 2.07
CA ALA A 73 -13.49 -3.71 1.01
C ALA A 73 -12.44 -2.76 0.43
N LEU A 74 -12.81 -1.49 0.21
CA LEU A 74 -11.89 -0.42 -0.21
C LEU A 74 -10.80 -0.17 0.81
N PHE A 75 -11.15 -0.03 2.08
CA PHE A 75 -10.17 0.12 3.16
C PHE A 75 -9.15 -1.02 3.12
N ARG A 76 -9.61 -2.27 2.97
CA ARG A 76 -8.71 -3.41 2.89
C ARG A 76 -7.87 -3.41 1.62
N ALA A 77 -8.44 -3.04 0.48
CA ALA A 77 -7.71 -2.92 -0.79
C ALA A 77 -6.57 -1.89 -0.67
N ARG A 78 -6.84 -0.72 -0.07
CA ARG A 78 -5.84 0.30 0.19
C ARG A 78 -4.74 -0.20 1.12
N GLU A 79 -5.08 -0.92 2.19
CA GLU A 79 -4.07 -1.50 3.08
C GLU A 79 -3.16 -2.51 2.35
N GLU A 80 -3.74 -3.40 1.54
CA GLU A 80 -2.99 -4.39 0.76
C GLU A 80 -2.07 -3.72 -0.27
N GLU A 81 -2.56 -2.69 -0.97
CA GLU A 81 -1.77 -1.89 -1.91
C GLU A 81 -0.62 -1.16 -1.20
N ASN A 82 -0.93 -0.48 -0.09
CA ASN A 82 0.05 0.27 0.69
C ASN A 82 1.19 -0.64 1.18
N ARG A 83 0.87 -1.86 1.64
CA ARG A 83 1.89 -2.84 2.05
C ARG A 83 2.81 -3.21 0.89
N MET A 84 2.26 -3.50 -0.29
CA MET A 84 3.09 -3.82 -1.46
C MET A 84 3.98 -2.64 -1.87
N HIS A 85 3.46 -1.41 -1.86
CA HIS A 85 4.26 -0.22 -2.13
C HIS A 85 5.38 -0.02 -1.12
N LEU A 86 5.12 -0.20 0.17
CA LEU A 86 6.15 -0.10 1.21
C LEU A 86 7.23 -1.17 1.02
N ARG A 87 6.85 -2.41 0.70
CA ARG A 87 7.80 -3.51 0.42
C ARG A 87 8.66 -3.20 -0.81
N LEU A 88 8.05 -2.76 -1.91
CA LEU A 88 8.74 -2.38 -3.14
C LEU A 88 9.68 -1.20 -2.92
N HIS A 89 9.25 -0.19 -2.17
CA HIS A 89 10.09 0.96 -1.88
C HIS A 89 11.27 0.57 -0.99
N ARG A 90 11.05 -0.26 0.03
CA ARG A 90 12.12 -0.80 0.88
C ARG A 90 13.16 -1.57 0.05
N GLN A 91 12.70 -2.39 -0.90
CA GLN A 91 13.59 -3.09 -1.83
C GLN A 91 14.42 -2.11 -2.66
N SER A 92 13.80 -1.06 -3.22
CA SER A 92 14.51 0.00 -3.94
C SER A 92 15.62 0.65 -3.10
N LEU A 93 15.34 0.94 -1.83
CA LEU A 93 16.34 1.51 -0.92
C LEU A 93 17.51 0.55 -0.65
N TYR A 94 17.25 -0.76 -0.57
CA TYR A 94 18.31 -1.77 -0.46
C TYR A 94 19.16 -1.85 -1.73
N ASP A 95 18.52 -1.79 -2.90
CA ASP A 95 19.22 -1.79 -4.19
C ASP A 95 20.10 -0.54 -4.34
N ASP A 96 19.59 0.64 -3.96
CA ASP A 96 20.35 1.89 -3.93
C ASP A 96 21.54 1.80 -2.97
N ALA A 97 21.33 1.26 -1.75
CA ALA A 97 22.40 1.07 -0.78
C ALA A 97 23.50 0.13 -1.32
N ARG A 98 23.11 -0.96 -2.02
CA ARG A 98 24.07 -1.88 -2.66
C ARG A 98 24.86 -1.17 -3.76
N MET A 99 24.21 -0.35 -4.59
CA MET A 99 24.90 0.44 -5.62
C MET A 99 25.93 1.41 -5.02
N PHE A 100 25.60 2.09 -3.91
CA PHE A 100 26.55 2.99 -3.24
C PHE A 100 27.69 2.24 -2.55
N ARG A 101 27.45 1.04 -2.03
CA ARG A 101 28.51 0.14 -1.53
C ARG A 101 29.50 -0.20 -2.64
N GLU A 102 29.01 -0.59 -3.82
CA GLU A 102 29.84 -0.92 -4.99
C GLU A 102 30.65 0.29 -5.46
N ALA A 103 30.06 1.49 -5.39
CA ALA A 103 30.73 2.76 -5.66
C ALA A 103 31.68 3.24 -4.54
N ARG A 104 31.81 2.49 -3.43
CA ARG A 104 32.59 2.85 -2.23
C ARG A 104 32.14 4.16 -1.55
N ASP A 105 30.90 4.57 -1.75
CA ASP A 105 30.29 5.73 -1.08
C ASP A 105 29.58 5.29 0.20
N TRP A 106 30.39 5.05 1.25
CA TRP A 106 29.92 4.57 2.54
C TRP A 106 28.89 5.49 3.19
N PHE A 107 29.05 6.81 3.02
CA PHE A 107 28.16 7.78 3.63
C PHE A 107 26.74 7.65 3.07
N LYS A 108 26.61 7.54 1.74
CA LYS A 108 25.31 7.32 1.11
C LYS A 108 24.74 5.94 1.42
N GLU A 109 25.57 4.89 1.40
CA GLU A 109 25.12 3.55 1.82
C GLU A 109 24.43 3.59 3.19
N GLN A 110 25.07 4.22 4.19
CA GLN A 110 24.51 4.33 5.54
C GLN A 110 23.23 5.16 5.60
N GLN A 111 23.11 6.22 4.80
CA GLN A 111 21.87 7.00 4.73
C GLN A 111 20.69 6.16 4.24
N TYR A 112 20.87 5.36 3.18
CA TYR A 112 19.80 4.51 2.64
C TYR A 112 19.46 3.34 3.57
N LEU A 113 20.47 2.72 4.19
CA LEU A 113 20.23 1.67 5.20
C LEU A 113 19.47 2.21 6.42
N ALA A 114 19.79 3.43 6.87
CA ALA A 114 19.06 4.07 7.96
C ALA A 114 17.58 4.31 7.60
N LEU A 115 17.30 4.72 6.36
CA LEU A 115 15.92 4.86 5.86
C LEU A 115 15.18 3.53 5.89
N VAL A 116 15.80 2.42 5.48
CA VAL A 116 15.16 1.10 5.52
C VAL A 116 14.74 0.70 6.94
N THR A 117 15.56 1.03 7.93
CA THR A 117 15.27 0.74 9.35
C THR A 117 14.32 1.73 10.02
N SER A 118 13.89 2.78 9.31
CA SER A 118 12.96 3.76 9.87
C SER A 118 11.61 3.09 10.21
N PRO A 119 10.99 3.41 11.36
CA PRO A 119 9.68 2.89 11.75
C PRO A 119 8.60 3.04 10.66
N ASP A 120 8.73 4.07 9.82
CA ASP A 120 7.83 4.36 8.71
C ASP A 120 7.79 3.25 7.65
N TYR A 121 8.91 2.57 7.42
CA TYR A 121 9.06 1.49 6.44
C TYR A 121 9.17 0.09 7.08
N TYR A 122 9.47 0.06 8.38
CA TYR A 122 9.58 -1.18 9.16
C TYR A 122 8.23 -1.75 9.60
N SER A 123 7.19 -0.92 9.72
CA SER A 123 5.86 -1.33 10.27
C SER A 123 5.14 -2.44 9.50
N ASP A 124 5.58 -2.78 8.29
CA ASP A 124 5.07 -3.92 7.52
C ASP A 124 5.51 -5.28 8.10
N SER A 125 6.63 -5.34 8.85
CA SER A 125 7.12 -6.59 9.46
C SER A 125 6.37 -6.98 10.75
N ALA A 126 5.85 -6.01 11.51
CA ALA A 126 5.11 -6.26 12.76
C ALA A 126 3.67 -6.75 12.55
N MET A 127 3.17 -6.74 11.31
CA MET A 127 1.81 -7.16 10.95
C MET A 127 1.77 -8.56 10.31
N SER A 128 2.87 -9.31 10.39
CA SER A 128 3.06 -10.66 9.86
C SER A 128 2.26 -11.77 10.55
N SER A 129 1.43 -11.47 11.57
CA SER A 129 0.54 -12.50 12.12
C SER A 129 -0.67 -12.82 11.22
N GLU A 130 -0.89 -12.04 10.15
CA GLU A 130 -1.92 -12.35 9.15
C GLU A 130 -1.39 -13.09 7.91
N ASP A 131 -0.07 -13.19 7.75
CA ASP A 131 0.58 -13.83 6.59
C ASP A 131 0.86 -15.34 6.84
N GLU A 132 0.60 -15.85 8.06
CA GLU A 132 0.45 -17.30 8.37
C GLU A 132 -0.95 -17.80 7.97
#